data_AF-A0A1I0L6Y0-F1
#
_entry.id   AF-A0A1I0L6Y0-F1
#
_cell.length_a   1.000
_cell.length_b   1.000
_cell.length_c   1.000
_cell.angle_alpha   90.00
_cell.angle_beta   90.00
_cell.angle_gamma   90.00
#
_symmetry.space_group_name_H-M   'P 1'
#
loop_
_entity.id
_entity.type
_entity.pdbx_description
1 polymer ?
#
loop_
_entity_poly.entity_id
_entity_poly.type
_entity_poly.pdbx_seq_one_letter_code
_entity_poly.pdbx_strand_id
1 'polypeptide(L)' 'SRHASWDRMSQAGAQLMTWFAVACELQRDWRRDVEGLGSLLSNHIPDYRNLMTSYNTFKALKAAP' A
#
# COMPACT_ATOMS: atom_id res chain seq x y z
N SER A 1 12.44 25.45 3.20
CA SER A 1 11.12 24.80 3.35
C SER A 1 11.14 23.45 2.65
N ARG A 2 10.23 22.51 2.98
CA ARG A 2 10.17 21.16 2.37
C ARG A 2 10.22 21.19 0.83
N HIS A 3 9.46 22.11 0.22
CA HIS A 3 9.37 22.24 -1.23
C HIS A 3 10.70 22.62 -1.90
N ALA A 4 11.49 23.50 -1.29
CA ALA A 4 12.80 23.87 -1.82
C ALA A 4 13.80 22.69 -1.79
N SER A 5 13.76 21.86 -0.74
CA SER A 5 14.61 20.67 -0.66
C SER A 5 14.23 19.63 -1.72
N TRP A 6 12.93 19.42 -1.94
CA TRP A 6 12.42 18.53 -2.99
C TRP A 6 12.82 18.97 -4.39
N ASP A 7 12.76 20.27 -4.67
CA ASP A 7 13.18 20.85 -5.95
C ASP A 7 14.66 20.56 -6.23
N ARG A 8 15.55 20.83 -5.25
CA ARG A 8 16.98 20.52 -5.39
C ARG A 8 17.25 19.03 -5.60
N MET A 9 16.56 18.16 -4.85
CA MET A 9 16.70 16.70 -5.01
C MET A 9 16.28 16.23 -6.39
N SER A 10 15.13 16.72 -6.88
CA SER A 10 14.61 16.41 -8.22
C SER A 10 15.57 16.90 -9.32
N GLN A 11 16.07 18.13 -9.20
CA GLN A 11 17.06 18.69 -10.12
C GLN A 11 18.37 17.88 -10.16
N ALA A 12 18.77 17.28 -9.03
CA ALA A 12 19.91 16.38 -8.95
C ALA A 12 19.61 14.95 -9.44
N GLY A 13 18.39 14.67 -9.92
CA GLY A 13 17.97 13.38 -10.48
C GLY A 13 17.41 12.38 -9.46
N ALA A 14 17.19 12.77 -8.20
CA ALA A 14 16.57 11.89 -7.23
C ALA A 14 15.06 11.73 -7.51
N GLN A 15 14.57 10.49 -7.43
CA GLN A 15 13.15 10.19 -7.56
C GLN A 15 12.44 10.37 -6.22
N LEU A 16 11.52 11.33 -6.15
CA LEU A 16 10.70 11.55 -4.96
C LEU A 16 9.56 10.52 -4.94
N MET A 17 9.55 9.67 -3.91
CA MET A 17 8.56 8.60 -3.75
C MET A 17 7.85 8.67 -2.40
N THR A 18 6.67 8.07 -2.32
CA THR A 18 5.97 7.80 -1.07
C THR A 18 6.27 6.38 -0.60
N TRP A 19 6.09 6.10 0.69
CA TRP A 19 6.34 4.76 1.23
C TRP A 19 5.48 3.68 0.53
N PHE A 20 4.24 4.02 0.17
CA PHE A 20 3.33 3.10 -0.52
C PHE A 20 3.85 2.76 -1.93
N ALA A 21 4.29 3.78 -2.69
CA ALA A 21 4.88 3.56 -4.01
C ALA A 21 6.15 2.68 -3.94
N VAL A 22 7.01 2.92 -2.94
CA VAL A 22 8.20 2.09 -2.69
C VAL A 22 7.81 0.64 -2.38
N ALA A 23 6.82 0.41 -1.52
CA ALA A 23 6.35 -0.94 -1.20
C ALA A 23 5.82 -1.67 -2.44
N CYS A 24 5.02 -1.00 -3.28
CA CYS A 24 4.52 -1.58 -4.52
C CYS A 24 5.63 -1.89 -5.53
N GLU A 25 6.62 -1.00 -5.66
CA GLU A 25 7.74 -1.20 -6.56
C GLU A 25 8.65 -2.36 -6.10
N LEU A 26 8.82 -2.55 -4.80
CA LEU A 26 9.57 -3.70 -4.28
C LEU A 26 8.78 -5.00 -4.40
N GLN A 27 7.47 -4.98 -4.13
CA GLN A 27 6.63 -6.18 -4.21
C GLN A 27 6.55 -6.74 -5.64
N ARG A 28 6.35 -5.87 -6.64
CA ARG A 28 6.13 -6.15 -8.08
C ARG A 28 4.90 -6.99 -8.41
N ASP A 29 4.70 -8.13 -7.75
CA ASP A 29 3.60 -9.06 -7.96
C ASP A 29 2.93 -9.40 -6.62
N TRP A 30 1.63 -9.14 -6.54
CA TRP A 30 0.80 -9.48 -5.38
C TRP A 30 0.90 -10.94 -4.97
N ARG A 31 0.99 -11.85 -5.95
CA ARG A 31 0.98 -13.30 -5.70
C ARG A 31 2.23 -13.80 -4.99
N ARG A 32 3.30 -13.00 -4.92
CA ARG A 32 4.53 -13.38 -4.20
C ARG A 32 4.29 -13.52 -2.71
N ASP A 33 3.49 -12.64 -2.13
CA ASP A 33 3.07 -12.69 -0.72
C ASP A 33 1.86 -11.78 -0.50
N VAL A 34 0.67 -12.36 -0.69
CA VAL A 34 -0.59 -11.62 -0.56
C VAL A 34 -0.87 -11.27 0.91
N GLU A 35 -0.56 -12.18 1.83
CA GLU A 35 -0.85 -12.00 3.26
C GLU A 35 0.09 -10.96 3.89
N GLY A 36 1.39 -11.04 3.59
CA GLY A 36 2.38 -10.08 4.08
C GLY A 36 2.12 -8.66 3.58
N LEU A 37 1.87 -8.50 2.27
CA LEU A 37 1.52 -7.17 1.71
C LEU A 37 0.17 -6.69 2.24
N GLY A 38 -0.84 -7.57 2.33
CA GLY A 38 -2.14 -7.24 2.91
C GLY A 38 -2.04 -6.75 4.36
N SER A 39 -1.20 -7.41 5.18
CA SER A 39 -0.92 -7.01 6.55
C SER A 39 -0.24 -5.64 6.63
N LEU A 40 0.80 -5.41 5.81
CA LEU A 40 1.49 -4.11 5.74
C LEU A 40 0.50 -2.97 5.43
N LEU A 41 -0.33 -3.14 4.40
CA LEU A 41 -1.30 -2.12 4.01
C LEU A 41 -2.39 -1.93 5.07
N SER A 42 -2.92 -3.01 5.64
CA SER A 42 -3.92 -2.94 6.71
C SER A 42 -3.40 -2.20 7.95
N ASN A 43 -2.13 -2.37 8.30
CA ASN A 43 -1.53 -1.72 9.47
C ASN A 43 -1.29 -0.22 9.27
N HIS A 44 -0.97 0.22 8.04
CA HIS A 44 -0.56 1.60 7.76
C HIS A 44 -1.56 2.42 6.93
N ILE A 45 -2.63 1.81 6.40
CA ILE A 45 -3.70 2.46 5.65
C ILE A 45 -5.06 2.03 6.23
N PRO A 46 -5.66 2.84 7.14
CA PRO A 46 -6.95 2.50 7.76
C PRO A 46 -8.07 2.22 6.75
N ASP A 47 -8.12 2.97 5.65
CA ASP A 47 -9.11 2.74 4.59
C ASP A 47 -8.96 1.37 3.93
N TYR A 48 -7.72 0.89 3.78
CA TYR A 48 -7.46 -0.45 3.24
C TYR A 48 -7.92 -1.54 4.20
N ARG A 49 -7.72 -1.35 5.51
CA ARG A 49 -8.26 -2.25 6.54
C ARG A 49 -9.79 -2.33 6.50
N ASN A 50 -10.45 -1.18 6.32
CA ASN A 50 -11.91 -1.12 6.19
C ASN A 50 -12.40 -1.96 4.99
N LEU A 51 -11.76 -1.81 3.83
CA LEU A 51 -12.09 -2.60 2.64
C LEU A 51 -11.90 -4.11 2.85
N MET A 52 -10.77 -4.53 3.43
CA MET A 52 -10.51 -5.94 3.74
C MET A 52 -11.57 -6.51 4.69
N THR A 53 -11.94 -5.75 5.71
CA THR A 53 -12.95 -6.17 6.70
C THR A 53 -14.31 -6.37 6.05
N SER A 54 -14.79 -5.37 5.29
CA SER A 54 -16.07 -5.48 4.59
C SER A 54 -16.08 -6.63 3.58
N TYR A 55 -15.00 -6.81 2.81
CA TYR A 55 -14.86 -7.90 1.86
C TYR A 55 -14.90 -9.28 2.53
N ASN A 56 -14.14 -9.47 3.61
CA ASN A 56 -14.09 -10.74 4.33
C ASN A 56 -15.43 -11.11 4.94
N THR A 57 -16.12 -10.15 5.56
CA THR A 57 -17.48 -10.34 6.09
C THR A 57 -18.45 -10.74 4.99
N PHE A 58 -18.47 -10.01 3.86
CA PHE A 58 -19.35 -10.34 2.74
C PHE A 58 -19.04 -11.70 2.12
N LYS A 59 -17.76 -12.03 1.94
CA LYS A 59 -17.32 -13.32 1.41
C LYS A 59 -17.74 -14.47 2.31
N ALA A 60 -17.62 -14.30 3.63
CA ALA A 60 -18.07 -15.30 4.61
C ALA A 60 -19.60 -15.50 4.54
N LEU A 61 -20.38 -14.41 4.45
CA LEU A 61 -21.83 -14.48 4.28
C LEU A 61 -22.24 -15.24 3.02
N LYS A 62 -21.56 -15.00 1.89
CA LYS A 62 -21.85 -15.70 0.63
C LYS A 62 -21.48 -17.19 0.67
N ALA A 63 -20.56 -17.58 1.54
CA ALA A 63 -20.13 -18.97 1.69
C ALA A 63 -20.99 -19.77 2.70
N ALA A 64 -21.86 -19.10 3.46
CA ALA A 64 -22.82 -19.77 4.34
C ALA A 64 -23.88 -20.51 3.50
N PRO A 65 -24.29 -21.74 3.90
CA PRO A 65 -25.29 -22.54 3.19
C PRO A 65 -26.69 -21.90 3.19
#